data_AF-A0A453MR09-F1
#
_entry.id   AF-A0A453MR09-F1
#
_cell.length_a   1.000
_cell.length_b   1.000
_cell.length_c   1.000
_cell.angle_alpha   90.00
_cell.angle_beta   90.00
_cell.angle_gamma   90.00
#
_symmetry.space_group_name_H-M   'P 1'
#
loop_
_entity.id
_entity.type
_entity.pdbx_description
1 polymer ?
#
loop_
_entity_poly.entity_id
_entity_poly.type
_entity_poly.pdbx_seq_one_letter_code
_entity_poly.pdbx_strand_id
1 'polypeptide(L)'
;GVPRGSGMFRHALNAVAFVSEEKIAAKVEHLKKTFRWSDAEVGIAISRAPNVLNKTKEFLQRSLEGRVRPRSYVVKFLKANGLLDPDRDLYSVLVLSEKVFMEKYICPHKEAAPCLAGDYADACKGLLPTNFRFT
;
A
#
# COMPACT_ATOMS: atom_id res chain seq x y z
N GLY A 1 17.83 -3.61 4.72
CA GLY A 1 17.59 -3.71 6.18
C GLY A 1 17.46 -2.32 6.79
N VAL A 2 16.72 -2.16 7.89
CA VAL A 2 16.50 -0.86 8.57
C VAL A 2 17.78 -0.38 9.27
N PRO A 3 18.29 0.84 9.01
CA PRO A 3 19.53 1.34 9.63
C PRO A 3 19.43 1.44 11.16
N ARG A 4 20.49 1.01 11.87
CA ARG A 4 20.55 0.98 13.35
C ARG A 4 20.36 2.35 14.01
N GLY A 5 20.75 3.44 13.36
CA GLY A 5 20.59 4.81 13.85
C GLY A 5 19.21 5.43 13.60
N SER A 6 18.31 4.75 12.89
CA SER A 6 16.97 5.29 12.62
C SER A 6 16.02 5.03 13.78
N GLY A 7 15.11 5.97 14.07
CA GLY A 7 14.03 5.74 15.05
C GLY A 7 13.16 4.52 14.73
N MET A 8 13.12 4.10 13.46
CA MET A 8 12.42 2.91 12.97
C MET A 8 13.05 1.60 13.48
N PHE A 9 14.34 1.59 13.81
CA PHE A 9 15.06 0.38 14.22
C PHE A 9 14.46 -0.27 15.47
N ARG A 10 14.09 0.52 16.47
CA ARG A 10 13.45 0.00 17.69
C ARG A 10 12.07 -0.61 17.42
N HIS A 11 11.30 -0.02 16.51
CA HIS A 11 10.02 -0.57 16.09
C HIS A 11 10.19 -1.88 15.30
N ALA A 12 11.22 -1.96 14.45
CA ALA A 12 11.56 -3.19 13.74
C ALA A 12 11.95 -4.32 14.69
N LEU A 13 12.83 -4.04 15.67
CA LEU A 13 13.20 -4.99 16.73
C LEU A 13 11.97 -5.48 17.51
N ASN A 14 11.13 -4.57 18.00
CA ASN A 14 9.90 -4.93 18.72
C ASN A 14 8.90 -5.72 17.86
N ALA A 15 8.87 -5.50 16.54
CA ALA A 15 7.99 -6.24 15.65
C ALA A 15 8.41 -7.69 15.45
N VAL A 16 9.70 -8.01 15.57
CA VAL A 16 10.22 -9.36 15.34
C VAL A 16 10.62 -10.10 16.63
N ALA A 17 10.74 -9.39 17.75
CA ALA A 17 11.23 -9.93 19.03
C ALA A 17 10.50 -11.20 19.52
N PHE A 18 9.23 -11.38 19.14
CA PHE A 18 8.39 -12.51 19.57
C PHE A 18 7.74 -13.25 18.40
N VAL A 19 8.25 -13.06 17.18
CA VAL A 19 7.67 -13.64 15.96
C VAL A 19 8.68 -14.59 15.34
N SER A 20 8.30 -15.85 15.15
CA SER A 20 9.15 -16.82 14.45
C SER A 20 9.32 -16.43 12.98
N GLU A 21 10.45 -16.83 12.40
CA GLU A 21 10.73 -16.63 10.97
C GLU A 21 9.60 -17.18 10.09
N GLU A 22 9.03 -18.34 10.45
CA GLU A 22 7.87 -18.94 9.78
C GLU A 22 6.63 -18.03 9.82
N LYS A 23 6.34 -17.40 10.96
CA LYS A 23 5.20 -16.46 11.08
C LYS A 23 5.44 -15.21 10.25
N ILE A 24 6.68 -14.73 10.15
CA ILE A 24 7.05 -13.60 9.30
C ILE A 24 6.88 -13.98 7.83
N ALA A 25 7.41 -15.13 7.40
CA ALA A 25 7.31 -15.63 6.03
C ALA A 25 5.84 -15.83 5.61
N ALA A 26 5.02 -16.46 6.46
CA ALA A 26 3.60 -16.63 6.20
C ALA A 26 2.86 -15.29 6.06
N LYS A 27 3.26 -14.27 6.84
CA LYS A 27 2.70 -12.92 6.74
C LYS A 27 3.14 -12.24 5.44
N VAL A 28 4.41 -12.33 5.09
CA VAL A 28 4.97 -11.80 3.83
C VAL A 28 4.24 -12.40 2.63
N GLU A 29 4.09 -13.72 2.59
CA GLU A 29 3.38 -14.41 1.52
C GLU A 29 1.90 -14.04 1.47
N HIS A 30 1.26 -13.84 2.63
CA HIS A 30 -0.11 -13.33 2.66
C HIS A 30 -0.21 -11.93 2.03
N LEU A 31 0.71 -11.01 2.34
CA LEU A 31 0.75 -9.69 1.73
C LEU A 31 0.98 -9.78 0.21
N LYS A 32 1.95 -10.58 -0.25
CA LYS A 32 2.21 -10.80 -1.68
C LYS A 32 0.99 -11.33 -2.40
N LYS A 33 0.36 -12.39 -1.88
CA LYS A 33 -0.79 -13.03 -2.52
C LYS A 33 -2.03 -12.14 -2.56
N THR A 34 -2.34 -11.47 -1.46
CA THR A 34 -3.55 -10.64 -1.35
C THR A 34 -3.43 -9.35 -2.15
N PHE A 35 -2.26 -8.71 -2.15
CA PHE A 35 -2.07 -7.42 -2.82
C PHE A 35 -1.43 -7.51 -4.20
N ARG A 36 -0.98 -8.70 -4.60
CA ARG A 36 -0.13 -8.92 -5.77
C ARG A 36 1.07 -7.98 -5.77
N TRP A 37 1.65 -7.77 -4.59
CA TRP A 37 2.87 -7.00 -4.43
C TRP A 37 4.07 -7.83 -4.83
N SER A 38 5.04 -7.17 -5.46
CA SER A 38 6.38 -7.69 -5.66
C SER A 38 7.14 -7.79 -4.34
N ASP A 39 8.21 -8.60 -4.33
CA ASP A 39 9.11 -8.70 -3.16
C ASP A 39 9.72 -7.34 -2.79
N ALA A 40 9.97 -6.48 -3.77
CA ALA A 40 10.45 -5.12 -3.55
C ALA A 40 9.41 -4.25 -2.81
N GLU A 41 8.15 -4.26 -3.26
CA GLU A 41 7.06 -3.50 -2.63
C GLU A 41 6.82 -3.96 -1.18
N VAL A 42 6.85 -5.27 -0.93
CA VAL A 42 6.69 -5.84 0.42
C VAL A 42 7.88 -5.47 1.31
N GLY A 43 9.10 -5.54 0.77
CA GLY A 43 10.32 -5.14 1.48
C GLY A 43 10.31 -3.66 1.88
N ILE A 44 9.83 -2.77 1.01
CA ILE A 44 9.64 -1.34 1.31
C ILE A 44 8.61 -1.16 2.43
N ALA A 45 7.47 -1.84 2.33
CA ALA A 45 6.39 -1.74 3.31
C ALA A 45 6.84 -2.19 4.71
N ILE A 46 7.51 -3.34 4.83
CA ILE A 46 7.99 -3.87 6.11
C ILE A 46 9.10 -2.98 6.70
N SER A 47 10.00 -2.47 5.85
CA SER A 47 11.09 -1.60 6.30
C SER A 47 10.60 -0.28 6.88
N ARG A 48 9.47 0.24 6.37
CA ARG A 48 8.90 1.53 6.81
C ARG A 48 7.74 1.40 7.81
N ALA A 49 7.03 0.27 7.82
CA ALA A 49 5.95 -0.07 8.76
C ALA A 49 6.14 -1.50 9.31
N PRO A 50 7.13 -1.73 10.18
CA PRO A 50 7.38 -3.07 10.73
C PRO A 50 6.19 -3.59 11.55
N ASN A 51 5.33 -2.71 12.07
CA ASN A 51 4.10 -3.05 12.77
C ASN A 51 3.07 -3.81 11.91
N VAL A 52 3.19 -3.81 10.58
CA VAL A 52 2.36 -4.63 9.68
C VAL A 52 2.47 -6.13 10.01
N LEU A 53 3.63 -6.57 10.51
CA LEU A 53 3.88 -7.95 10.92
C LEU A 53 3.06 -8.34 12.16
N ASN A 54 2.76 -7.36 13.03
CA ASN A 54 2.04 -7.56 14.30
C ASN A 54 0.52 -7.42 14.17
N LYS A 55 0.00 -7.05 12.99
CA LYS A 55 -1.45 -6.91 12.77
C LYS A 55 -2.12 -8.24 12.44
N THR A 56 -3.36 -8.42 12.89
CA THR A 56 -4.17 -9.59 12.57
C THR A 56 -4.51 -9.62 11.08
N LYS A 57 -4.79 -10.81 10.56
CA LYS A 57 -5.12 -11.01 9.14
C LYS A 57 -6.37 -10.21 8.76
N GLU A 58 -7.34 -10.12 9.66
CA GLU A 58 -8.62 -9.44 9.47
C GLU A 58 -8.45 -7.92 9.51
N PHE A 59 -7.59 -7.40 10.39
CA PHE A 59 -7.25 -5.98 10.43
C PHE A 59 -6.52 -5.56 9.16
N LEU A 60 -5.57 -6.39 8.73
CA LEU A 60 -4.87 -6.20 7.46
C LEU A 60 -5.87 -6.27 6.31
N GLN A 61 -6.73 -7.27 6.25
CA GLN A 61 -7.70 -7.39 5.17
C GLN A 61 -8.63 -6.16 5.08
N ARG A 62 -9.25 -5.75 6.19
CA ARG A 62 -10.16 -4.58 6.19
C ARG A 62 -9.45 -3.27 5.85
N SER A 63 -8.33 -2.99 6.51
CA SER A 63 -7.58 -1.75 6.29
C SER A 63 -6.97 -1.72 4.88
N LEU A 64 -6.48 -2.87 4.41
CA LEU A 64 -5.75 -2.92 3.17
C LEU A 64 -6.66 -3.07 1.94
N GLU A 65 -7.82 -3.74 2.03
CA GLU A 65 -8.82 -3.77 0.95
C GLU A 65 -9.51 -2.42 0.77
N GLY A 66 -9.88 -1.73 1.86
CA GLY A 66 -10.62 -0.46 1.80
C GLY A 66 -9.75 0.79 1.65
N ARG A 67 -8.45 0.74 1.97
CA ARG A 67 -7.57 1.91 1.93
C ARG A 67 -6.32 1.72 1.09
N VAL A 68 -5.62 0.59 1.22
CA VAL A 68 -4.34 0.39 0.50
C VAL A 68 -4.54 0.00 -0.95
N ARG A 69 -5.47 -0.90 -1.24
CA ARG A 69 -5.77 -1.35 -2.60
C ARG A 69 -6.28 -0.21 -3.50
N PRO A 70 -7.23 0.63 -3.08
CA PRO A 70 -7.69 1.79 -3.88
C PRO A 70 -6.56 2.79 -4.15
N ARG A 71 -5.72 3.06 -3.14
CA ARG A 71 -4.60 4.00 -3.29
C ARG A 71 -3.48 3.47 -4.17
N SER A 72 -3.19 2.18 -4.07
CA SER A 72 -2.22 1.50 -4.95
C SER A 72 -2.68 1.55 -6.41
N TYR A 73 -3.98 1.35 -6.66
CA TYR A 73 -4.56 1.52 -8.00
C TYR A 73 -4.30 2.93 -8.54
N VAL A 74 -4.68 3.97 -7.79
CA VAL A 74 -4.50 5.36 -8.21
C VAL A 74 -3.03 5.65 -8.53
N VAL A 75 -2.09 5.25 -7.67
CA VAL A 75 -0.66 5.49 -7.91
C VAL A 75 -0.20 4.79 -9.19
N LYS A 76 -0.60 3.53 -9.41
CA LYS A 76 -0.24 2.78 -10.62
C LYS A 76 -0.87 3.38 -11.87
N PHE A 77 -2.15 3.76 -11.80
CA PHE A 77 -2.87 4.43 -12.88
C PHE A 77 -2.18 5.74 -13.26
N LEU A 78 -1.85 6.59 -12.29
CA LEU A 78 -1.20 7.87 -12.56
C LEU A 78 0.20 7.67 -13.17
N LYS A 79 0.99 6.72 -12.68
CA LYS A 79 2.31 6.39 -13.27
C LYS A 79 2.17 5.91 -14.72
N ALA A 80 1.26 4.98 -14.98
CA ALA A 80 1.03 4.42 -16.31
C ALA A 80 0.57 5.47 -17.32
N ASN A 81 -0.16 6.49 -16.87
CA ASN A 81 -0.63 7.60 -17.70
C ASN A 81 0.34 8.80 -17.73
N GLY A 82 1.54 8.69 -17.15
CA GLY A 82 2.52 9.79 -17.10
C GLY A 82 2.10 10.98 -16.22
N LEU A 83 1.08 10.80 -15.39
CA LEU A 83 0.54 11.81 -14.47
C LEU A 83 1.25 11.84 -13.11
N LEU A 84 2.12 10.86 -12.85
CA LEU A 84 2.93 10.77 -11.65
C LEU A 84 4.32 10.24 -12.01
N ASP A 85 5.33 10.79 -11.32
CA ASP A 85 6.72 10.34 -11.42
C ASP A 85 6.83 8.81 -11.20
N PRO A 86 7.42 8.05 -12.15
CA PRO A 86 7.65 6.62 -12.02
C PRO A 86 8.41 6.23 -10.76
N ASP A 87 9.34 7.09 -10.30
CA ASP A 87 10.18 6.84 -9.12
C ASP A 87 9.50 7.25 -7.80
N ARG A 88 8.26 7.76 -7.87
CA ARG A 88 7.51 8.14 -6.67
C ARG A 88 7.31 6.95 -5.73
N ASP A 89 7.81 7.08 -4.50
CA ASP A 89 7.72 6.05 -3.45
C ASP A 89 6.26 5.72 -3.09
N LEU A 90 5.85 4.47 -3.37
CA LEU A 90 4.50 3.96 -3.13
C LEU A 90 4.08 4.07 -1.66
N TYR A 91 4.99 3.73 -0.73
CA TYR A 91 4.68 3.72 0.69
C TYR A 91 4.31 5.11 1.22
N SER A 92 5.02 6.15 0.79
CA SER A 92 4.77 7.55 1.17
C SER A 92 3.38 8.02 0.78
N VAL A 93 2.79 7.42 -0.27
CA VAL A 93 1.43 7.69 -0.71
C VAL A 93 0.42 6.92 0.12
N LEU A 94 0.70 5.65 0.40
CA LEU A 94 -0.20 4.76 1.14
C LEU A 94 -0.45 5.23 2.58
N VAL A 95 0.54 5.87 3.21
CA VAL A 95 0.46 6.36 4.60
C VAL A 95 -0.26 7.71 4.77
N LEU A 96 -0.65 8.37 3.69
CA LEU A 96 -1.31 9.69 3.76
C LEU A 96 -2.68 9.59 4.45
N SER A 97 -3.13 10.70 5.05
CA SER A 97 -4.54 10.84 5.43
C SER A 97 -5.41 10.81 4.18
N GLU A 98 -6.67 10.41 4.33
CA GLU A 98 -7.61 10.37 3.19
C GLU A 98 -7.72 11.72 2.49
N LYS A 99 -7.88 12.77 3.29
CA LYS A 99 -7.91 14.16 2.81
C LYS A 99 -6.67 14.50 1.96
N VAL A 100 -5.47 14.26 2.51
CA VAL A 100 -4.21 14.61 1.82
C VAL A 100 -4.02 13.74 0.57
N PHE A 101 -4.47 12.49 0.60
CA PHE A 101 -4.42 11.62 -0.58
C PHE A 101 -5.32 12.15 -1.70
N MET A 102 -6.57 12.50 -1.39
CA MET A 102 -7.49 13.05 -2.39
C MET A 102 -6.98 14.37 -2.98
N GLU A 103 -6.51 15.28 -2.13
CA GLU A 103 -5.98 16.58 -2.55
C GLU A 103 -4.76 16.47 -3.48
N LYS A 104 -3.90 15.46 -3.28
CA LYS A 104 -2.65 15.32 -4.03
C LYS A 104 -2.73 14.39 -5.25
N TYR A 105 -3.61 13.39 -5.22
CA TYR A 105 -3.60 12.30 -6.22
C TYR A 105 -4.94 12.10 -6.93
N ILE A 106 -6.03 12.71 -6.47
CA ILE A 106 -7.34 12.59 -7.13
C ILE A 106 -7.74 13.93 -7.73
N CYS A 107 -7.88 14.97 -6.89
CA CYS A 107 -8.37 16.29 -7.31
C CYS A 107 -7.56 16.94 -8.44
N PRO A 108 -6.22 16.86 -8.49
CA PRO A 108 -5.44 17.50 -9.55
C PRO A 108 -5.66 16.88 -10.94
N HIS A 109 -6.17 15.66 -11.01
CA HIS A 109 -6.28 14.89 -12.26
C HIS A 109 -7.73 14.76 -12.76
N LYS A 110 -8.66 15.59 -12.26
CA LYS A 110 -10.09 15.52 -12.63
C LYS A 110 -10.32 15.69 -14.14
N GLU A 111 -9.55 16.55 -14.80
CA GLU A 111 -9.67 16.78 -16.25
C GLU A 111 -8.98 15.68 -17.06
N ALA A 112 -7.77 15.26 -16.64
CA ALA A 112 -6.97 14.25 -17.35
C ALA A 112 -7.48 12.81 -17.13
N ALA A 113 -8.19 12.56 -16.03
CA ALA A 113 -8.67 11.25 -15.62
C ALA A 113 -10.05 11.37 -14.93
N PRO A 114 -11.12 11.73 -15.67
CA PRO A 114 -12.42 12.06 -15.10
C PRO A 114 -13.10 10.89 -14.37
N CYS A 115 -12.78 9.64 -14.71
CA CYS A 115 -13.31 8.46 -14.02
C CYS A 115 -12.56 8.11 -12.72
N LEU A 116 -11.35 8.61 -12.50
CA LEU A 116 -10.45 8.17 -11.42
C LEU A 116 -11.07 8.34 -10.03
N ALA A 117 -11.79 9.44 -9.81
CA ALA A 117 -12.46 9.69 -8.53
C ALA A 117 -13.59 8.71 -8.25
N GLY A 118 -14.38 8.35 -9.28
CA GLY A 118 -15.45 7.36 -9.19
C GLY A 118 -14.89 5.96 -8.94
N ASP A 119 -13.91 5.55 -9.75
CA ASP A 119 -13.22 4.26 -9.62
C ASP A 119 -12.59 4.09 -8.24
N TYR A 120 -11.98 5.16 -7.70
CA TYR A 120 -11.41 5.15 -6.36
C TYR A 120 -12.48 4.98 -5.28
N ALA A 121 -13.62 5.69 -5.39
CA ALA A 121 -14.71 5.58 -4.44
C ALA A 121 -15.34 4.18 -4.43
N ASP A 122 -15.48 3.55 -5.60
CA ASP A 122 -15.99 2.18 -5.72
C ASP A 122 -14.96 1.16 -5.23
N ALA A 123 -13.67 1.41 -5.48
CA ALA A 123 -12.60 0.60 -4.92
C ALA A 123 -12.58 0.62 -3.39
N CYS A 124 -12.80 1.78 -2.76
CA CYS A 124 -12.91 1.91 -1.31
C CYS A 124 -14.09 1.13 -0.72
N LYS A 125 -15.14 0.86 -1.52
CA LYS A 125 -16.28 0.01 -1.14
C LYS A 125 -16.05 -1.48 -1.46
N GLY A 126 -14.89 -1.84 -2.02
CA GLY A 126 -14.58 -3.20 -2.44
C GLY A 126 -15.20 -3.60 -3.80
N LEU A 127 -15.76 -2.64 -4.55
CA LEU A 127 -16.49 -2.88 -5.80
C LEU A 127 -15.58 -2.84 -7.05
N LEU A 128 -14.28 -3.12 -6.89
CA LEU A 128 -13.35 -3.17 -8.03
C LEU A 128 -13.80 -4.22 -9.06
N PRO A 129 -13.95 -3.88 -10.35
CA PRO A 129 -14.15 -4.87 -11.40
C PRO A 129 -13.04 -5.92 -11.35
N THR A 130 -13.39 -7.20 -11.49
CA THR A 130 -12.43 -8.32 -11.61
C THR A 130 -11.43 -8.15 -12.76
N ASN A 131 -11.71 -7.20 -13.65
CA ASN A 131 -11.02 -6.89 -14.89
C ASN A 131 -10.00 -5.76 -14.74
N PHE A 132 -9.82 -5.20 -13.53
CA PHE A 132 -8.71 -4.29 -13.21
C PHE A 132 -7.38 -5.07 -13.27
N ARG A 133 -6.99 -5.41 -14.49
CA ARG A 133 -5.71 -5.99 -14.84
C ARG A 133 -4.70 -4.84 -14.86
N PHE A 134 -3.84 -4.82 -13.85
CA PHE A 134 -2.51 -4.26 -14.00
C PHE A 134 -1.78 -5.15 -15.02
N THR A 135 -1.82 -4.78 -16.31
CA THR A 135 -0.79 -5.23 -17.26
C THR A 135 0.49 -4.48 -16.96
#